data_AF-A0A8B6HIA0-F1
#
_entry.id   AF-A0A8B6HIA0-F1
#
_cell.length_a   1.000
_cell.length_b   1.000
_cell.length_c   1.000
_cell.angle_alpha   90.00
_cell.angle_beta   90.00
_cell.angle_gamma   90.00
#
_symmetry.space_group_name_H-M   'P 1'
#
loop_
_entity.id
_entity.type
_entity.pdbx_description
1 polymer ?
#
loop_
_entity_poly.entity_id
_entity_poly.type
_entity_poly.pdbx_seq_one_letter_code
_entity_poly.pdbx_strand_id
1 'polypeptide(L)'
;MELLIHSVSESRVVIEQLKRKRNSIEAWDELFEKAVQVADTVEEVPTMPRAAGRQRHRVNVPAETPSQYWKRAMFLPFLDHLIQELTGRLVPNEDGFSAQYLIPTKLNGINQEVIDT
;
A
#
# COMPACT_ATOMS: atom_id res chain seq x y z
N MET A 1 18.69 -1.19 -16.39
CA MET A 1 17.48 -1.67 -17.08
C MET A 1 16.76 -2.75 -16.25
N GLU A 2 17.45 -3.56 -15.45
CA GLU A 2 16.81 -4.57 -14.58
C GLU A 2 15.92 -4.03 -13.43
N LEU A 3 16.02 -2.74 -13.12
CA LEU A 3 15.34 -2.13 -11.97
C LEU A 3 13.82 -2.28 -12.00
N LEU A 4 13.16 -2.10 -13.15
CA LEU A 4 11.69 -2.13 -13.24
C LEU A 4 11.12 -3.54 -13.01
N ILE A 5 11.74 -4.56 -13.58
CA ILE A 5 11.34 -5.96 -13.39
C ILE A 5 11.60 -6.40 -11.95
N HIS A 6 12.74 -5.99 -11.40
CA HIS A 6 13.04 -6.22 -9.99
C HIS A 6 11.98 -5.58 -9.08
N SER A 7 11.60 -4.32 -9.33
CA SER A 7 10.56 -3.63 -8.56
C SER A 7 9.19 -4.31 -8.65
N VAL A 8 8.82 -4.91 -9.78
CA VAL A 8 7.60 -5.74 -9.85
C VAL A 8 7.71 -6.94 -8.92
N SER A 9 8.84 -7.65 -8.95
CA SER A 9 9.04 -8.82 -8.07
C SER A 9 8.98 -8.43 -6.58
N GLU A 10 9.58 -7.31 -6.20
CA GLU A 10 9.53 -6.78 -4.83
C GLU A 10 8.10 -6.39 -4.45
N SER A 11 7.35 -5.75 -5.35
CA SER A 11 5.97 -5.37 -5.11
C SER A 11 5.08 -6.57 -4.78
N ARG A 12 5.30 -7.73 -5.44
CA ARG A 12 4.59 -8.98 -5.15
C ARG A 12 4.88 -9.46 -3.73
N VAL A 13 6.14 -9.39 -3.28
CA VAL A 13 6.52 -9.74 -1.90
C VAL A 13 5.83 -8.82 -0.90
N VAL A 14 5.83 -7.52 -1.15
CA VAL A 14 5.16 -6.53 -0.28
C VAL A 14 3.66 -6.79 -0.22
N ILE A 15 2.99 -7.02 -1.36
CA ILE A 15 1.57 -7.36 -1.43
C ILE A 15 1.24 -8.57 -0.54
N GLU A 16 2.03 -9.65 -0.63
CA GLU A 16 1.80 -10.85 0.19
C GLU A 16 2.00 -10.59 1.68
N GLN A 17 2.99 -9.78 2.06
CA GLN A 17 3.17 -9.38 3.47
C GLN A 17 2.00 -8.55 3.99
N LEU A 18 1.46 -7.64 3.18
CA LEU A 18 0.30 -6.84 3.54
C LEU A 18 -0.96 -7.69 3.71
N LYS A 19 -1.19 -8.67 2.82
CA LYS A 19 -2.29 -9.64 2.96
C LYS A 19 -2.16 -10.45 4.25
N ARG A 20 -0.95 -10.90 4.59
CA ARG A 20 -0.69 -11.60 5.86
C ARG A 20 -1.01 -10.72 7.06
N LYS A 21 -0.51 -9.48 7.08
CA LYS A 21 -0.81 -8.52 8.15
C LYS A 21 -2.30 -8.22 8.30
N ARG A 22 -3.01 -8.05 7.17
CA ARG A 22 -4.45 -7.81 7.16
C ARG A 22 -5.24 -8.94 7.85
N ASN A 23 -4.79 -10.18 7.65
CA ASN A 23 -5.48 -11.37 8.17
C ASN A 23 -4.93 -11.86 9.53
N SER A 24 -3.90 -11.22 10.07
CA SER A 24 -3.35 -11.52 11.40
C SER A 24 -4.01 -10.64 12.45
N ILE A 25 -4.42 -11.26 13.56
CA ILE A 25 -4.97 -10.54 14.71
C ILE A 25 -3.82 -9.84 15.44
N GLU A 26 -2.71 -10.55 15.61
CA GLU A 26 -1.49 -10.14 16.29
C GLU A 26 -0.88 -8.89 15.64
N ALA A 27 -0.87 -8.83 14.30
CA ALA A 27 -0.34 -7.69 13.55
C ALA A 27 -1.08 -6.38 13.84
N TRP A 28 -2.40 -6.45 14.10
CA TRP A 28 -3.17 -5.29 14.53
C TRP A 28 -2.90 -4.95 15.99
N ASP A 29 -2.92 -5.95 16.86
CA ASP A 29 -2.80 -5.72 18.30
C ASP A 29 -1.43 -5.10 18.65
N GLU A 30 -0.34 -5.61 18.06
CA GLU A 30 1.00 -5.02 18.22
C GLU A 30 1.09 -3.57 17.70
N LEU A 31 0.42 -3.28 16.57
CA LEU A 31 0.42 -1.94 15.99
C LEU A 31 -0.38 -0.97 16.87
N PHE A 32 -1.53 -1.42 17.36
CA PHE A 32 -2.37 -0.61 18.23
C PHE A 32 -1.70 -0.36 19.58
N GLU A 33 -1.03 -1.35 20.15
CA GLU A 33 -0.25 -1.20 21.39
C GLU A 33 0.85 -0.15 21.22
N LYS A 34 1.59 -0.17 20.11
CA LYS A 34 2.56 0.89 19.79
C LYS A 34 1.91 2.26 19.67
N ALA A 35 0.72 2.35 19.07
CA ALA A 35 -0.02 3.60 18.98
C ALA A 35 -0.45 4.12 20.36
N VAL A 36 -0.84 3.22 21.29
CA VAL A 36 -1.12 3.58 22.69
C VAL A 36 0.14 4.13 23.36
N GLN A 37 1.29 3.44 23.20
CA GLN A 37 2.56 3.90 23.76
C GLN A 37 2.98 5.27 23.23
N VAL A 38 2.77 5.54 21.94
CA VAL A 38 3.03 6.86 21.34
C VAL A 38 2.10 7.93 21.91
N ALA A 39 0.81 7.63 22.09
CA ALA A 39 -0.14 8.57 22.70
C ALA A 39 0.23 8.88 24.16
N ASP A 40 0.68 7.89 24.92
CA ASP A 40 1.11 8.04 26.30
C ASP A 40 2.30 9.01 26.45
N THR A 41 3.18 9.09 25.45
CA THR A 41 4.29 10.07 25.45
C THR A 41 3.85 11.54 25.48
N VAL A 42 2.59 11.81 25.12
CA VAL A 42 1.97 13.13 25.18
C VAL A 42 0.81 13.18 26.18
N GLU A 43 0.78 12.23 27.12
CA GLU A 43 -0.25 12.11 28.17
C GLU A 43 -1.68 11.96 27.61
N GLU A 44 -1.81 11.38 26.41
CA GLU A 44 -3.09 11.14 25.74
C GLU A 44 -3.40 9.65 25.64
N VAL A 45 -4.69 9.33 25.47
CA VAL A 45 -5.16 7.97 25.23
C VAL A 45 -5.97 7.87 23.95
N PRO A 46 -5.84 6.79 23.15
CA PRO A 46 -6.67 6.61 21.97
C PRO A 46 -8.16 6.58 22.33
N THR A 47 -8.94 7.47 21.74
CA THR A 47 -10.40 7.52 21.90
C THR A 47 -11.11 7.19 20.58
N MET A 48 -12.41 6.94 20.68
CA MET A 48 -13.29 6.78 19.51
C MET A 48 -13.94 8.12 19.17
N PRO A 49 -14.04 8.49 17.88
CA PRO A 49 -14.89 9.60 17.47
C PRO A 49 -16.33 9.40 17.90
N ARG A 50 -17.05 10.50 18.15
CA ARG A 50 -18.46 10.46 18.52
C ARG A 50 -19.30 9.82 17.41
N ALA A 51 -20.04 8.77 17.74
CA ALA A 51 -21.05 8.19 16.86
C ALA A 51 -22.30 9.09 16.86
N ALA A 52 -22.75 9.54 15.68
CA ALA A 52 -23.96 10.33 15.57
C ALA A 52 -25.19 9.42 15.46
N GLY A 53 -26.28 9.71 16.17
CA GLY A 53 -27.49 8.87 16.17
C GLY A 53 -28.13 8.67 14.78
N ARG A 54 -27.89 9.60 13.84
CA ARG A 54 -28.24 9.44 12.43
C ARG A 54 -27.18 10.10 11.55
N GLN A 55 -26.48 9.31 10.76
CA GLN A 55 -25.59 9.81 9.69
C GLN A 55 -26.30 9.68 8.33
N ARG A 56 -26.11 10.66 7.44
CA ARG A 56 -26.75 10.68 6.10
C ARG A 56 -25.92 10.04 5.00
N HIS A 57 -24.59 10.13 5.08
CA HIS A 57 -23.69 9.77 3.98
C HIS A 57 -22.73 8.62 4.28
N ARG A 58 -22.43 8.37 5.55
CA ARG A 58 -21.56 7.27 6.01
C ARG A 58 -22.25 6.57 7.16
N VAL A 59 -22.17 5.25 7.23
CA VAL A 59 -22.66 4.48 8.38
C VAL A 59 -21.63 4.59 9.51
N ASN A 60 -22.09 4.69 10.76
CA ASN A 60 -21.20 4.63 11.91
C ASN A 60 -20.47 3.28 11.88
N VAL A 61 -19.15 3.30 12.05
CA VAL A 61 -18.37 2.07 12.18
C VAL A 61 -18.77 1.41 13.51
N PRO A 62 -19.33 0.19 13.50
CA PRO A 62 -19.67 -0.49 14.74
C PRO A 62 -18.37 -0.78 15.49
N ALA A 63 -18.28 -0.34 16.74
CA ALA A 63 -17.12 -0.59 17.60
C ALA A 63 -17.50 -0.31 19.05
N GLU A 64 -17.00 -1.14 19.95
CA GLU A 64 -17.17 -0.97 21.40
C GLU A 64 -15.91 -0.37 22.04
N THR A 65 -14.77 -0.48 21.36
CA THR A 65 -13.47 0.02 21.83
C THR A 65 -12.74 0.84 20.76
N PRO A 66 -11.86 1.78 21.15
CA PRO A 66 -11.01 2.51 20.21
C PRO A 66 -10.20 1.60 19.29
N SER A 67 -9.68 0.48 19.82
CA SER A 67 -8.99 -0.53 19.01
C SER A 67 -9.88 -1.07 17.90
N GLN A 68 -11.10 -1.53 18.23
CA GLN A 68 -12.04 -2.03 17.22
C GLN A 68 -12.42 -0.96 16.19
N TYR A 69 -12.62 0.28 16.65
CA TYR A 69 -12.96 1.39 15.77
C TYR A 69 -11.84 1.64 14.75
N TRP A 70 -10.61 1.86 15.21
CA TRP A 70 -9.48 2.18 14.33
C TRP A 70 -9.09 1.00 13.45
N LYS A 71 -9.25 -0.24 13.91
CA LYS A 71 -9.09 -1.44 13.08
C LYS A 71 -10.01 -1.40 11.86
N ARG A 72 -11.30 -1.17 12.10
CA ARG A 72 -12.35 -1.22 11.08
C ARG A 72 -12.40 0.04 10.22
N ALA A 73 -12.15 1.21 10.80
CA ALA A 73 -12.28 2.50 10.14
C ALA A 73 -11.01 2.90 9.36
N MET A 74 -9.84 2.41 9.78
CA MET A 74 -8.55 2.83 9.22
C MET A 74 -7.70 1.65 8.75
N PHE A 75 -7.35 0.72 9.65
CA PHE A 75 -6.37 -0.34 9.34
C PHE A 75 -6.79 -1.23 8.17
N LEU A 76 -7.99 -1.82 8.23
CA LEU A 76 -8.47 -2.70 7.17
C LEU A 76 -8.66 -1.95 5.84
N PRO A 77 -9.38 -0.81 5.78
CA PRO A 77 -9.53 -0.07 4.53
C PRO A 77 -8.20 0.40 3.94
N PHE A 78 -7.25 0.82 4.77
CA PHE A 78 -5.94 1.28 4.30
C PHE A 78 -5.14 0.13 3.68
N LEU A 79 -5.08 -1.03 4.34
CA LEU A 79 -4.39 -2.20 3.78
C LEU A 79 -5.07 -2.71 2.50
N ASP A 80 -6.40 -2.75 2.48
CA ASP A 80 -7.17 -3.13 1.29
C ASP A 80 -6.86 -2.22 0.10
N HIS A 81 -6.88 -0.91 0.33
CA HIS A 81 -6.55 0.05 -0.71
C HIS A 81 -5.11 -0.09 -1.18
N LEU A 82 -4.15 -0.23 -0.27
CA LEU A 82 -2.74 -0.34 -0.63
C LEU A 82 -2.44 -1.64 -1.41
N ILE A 83 -3.06 -2.76 -1.03
CA ILE A 83 -3.00 -4.01 -1.79
C ILE A 83 -3.59 -3.81 -3.19
N GLN A 84 -4.75 -3.16 -3.28
CA GLN A 84 -5.42 -2.89 -4.56
C GLN A 84 -4.55 -2.03 -5.48
N GLU A 85 -3.97 -0.94 -4.98
CA GLU A 85 -3.15 -0.03 -5.78
C GLU A 85 -1.85 -0.69 -6.26
N LEU A 86 -1.14 -1.41 -5.38
CA LEU A 86 0.07 -2.13 -5.77
C LEU A 86 -0.24 -3.22 -6.81
N THR A 87 -1.33 -3.96 -6.60
CA THR A 87 -1.76 -5.02 -7.51
C THR A 87 -2.24 -4.45 -8.85
N GLY A 88 -2.95 -3.32 -8.84
CA GLY A 88 -3.52 -2.72 -10.04
C GLY A 88 -2.52 -1.95 -10.88
N ARG A 89 -1.49 -1.35 -10.26
CA ARG A 89 -0.55 -0.46 -10.96
C ARG A 89 0.81 -1.08 -11.25
N LEU A 90 1.33 -1.95 -10.39
CA LEU A 90 2.70 -2.45 -10.55
C LEU A 90 2.73 -3.79 -11.26
N VAL A 91 1.83 -4.70 -10.90
CA VAL A 91 1.81 -6.07 -11.42
C VAL A 91 1.49 -6.15 -12.92
N PRO A 92 0.50 -5.41 -13.48
CA PRO A 92 0.11 -5.59 -14.89
C PRO A 92 1.14 -5.06 -15.89
N ASN A 93 2.08 -4.23 -15.43
CA ASN A 93 3.07 -3.59 -16.30
C ASN A 93 4.33 -4.45 -16.52
N GLU A 94 4.40 -5.66 -15.96
CA GLU A 94 5.58 -6.54 -16.05
C GLU A 94 5.98 -6.87 -17.50
N ASP A 95 5.01 -7.17 -18.37
CA ASP A 95 5.26 -7.43 -19.78
C ASP A 95 5.79 -6.17 -20.50
N GLY A 96 5.20 -5.01 -20.17
CA GLY A 96 5.65 -3.72 -20.69
C GLY A 96 7.05 -3.36 -20.23
N PHE A 97 7.39 -3.67 -18.98
CA PHE A 97 8.75 -3.51 -18.48
C PHE A 97 9.70 -4.48 -19.15
N SER A 98 9.27 -5.70 -19.51
CA SER A 98 10.11 -6.66 -20.22
C SER A 98 10.48 -6.19 -21.61
N ALA A 99 9.63 -5.38 -22.26
CA ALA A 99 9.92 -4.78 -23.56
C ALA A 99 11.18 -3.90 -23.57
N GLN A 100 11.65 -3.42 -22.40
CA GLN A 100 12.92 -2.70 -22.31
C GLN A 100 14.10 -3.54 -22.81
N TYR A 101 14.06 -4.86 -22.66
CA TYR A 101 15.13 -5.76 -23.13
C TYR A 101 15.20 -5.82 -24.67
N LEU A 102 14.16 -5.36 -25.36
CA LEU A 102 14.14 -5.26 -26.83
C LEU A 102 14.87 -4.01 -27.33
N ILE A 103 15.17 -3.06 -26.45
CA ILE A 103 15.90 -1.82 -26.77
C ILE A 103 17.41 -2.15 -26.78
N PRO A 104 18.11 -2.02 -27.94
CA PRO A 104 19.53 -2.30 -27.99
C PRO A 104 20.32 -1.46 -26.98
N THR A 105 21.13 -2.12 -26.15
CA THR A 105 21.95 -1.51 -25.09
C THR A 105 22.99 -0.50 -25.59
N LYS A 106 23.19 -0.39 -26.91
CA LYS A 106 24.13 0.51 -27.59
C LYS A 106 23.45 1.64 -28.39
N LEU A 107 22.16 1.90 -28.20
CA LEU A 107 21.43 2.98 -28.87
C LEU A 107 22.08 4.37 -28.71
N ASN A 108 22.82 4.60 -27.62
CA ASN A 108 23.57 5.83 -27.40
C ASN A 108 24.69 6.10 -28.44
N GLY A 109 25.05 5.11 -29.26
CA GLY A 109 26.03 5.23 -30.34
C GLY A 109 25.43 5.43 -31.73
N ILE A 110 24.10 5.46 -31.86
CA ILE A 110 23.43 5.77 -33.13
C ILE A 110 23.40 7.30 -33.27
N ASN A 111 24.52 7.85 -33.72
CA ASN A 111 24.52 9.22 -34.23
C ASN A 111 23.68 9.28 -35.51
N GLN A 112 23.04 10.43 -35.76
CA GLN A 112 22.45 10.73 -37.05
C GLN A 112 23.58 10.80 -38.10
N GLU A 113 23.99 9.68 -38.66
CA GLU A 113 24.56 9.72 -40.00
C GLU A 113 23.41 10.12 -40.91
N VAL A 114 23.42 11.40 -41.28
CA VAL A 114 22.60 11.95 -42.34
C VAL A 114 22.84 11.07 -43.56
N ILE A 115 21.81 10.36 -43.99
CA ILE A 115 21.85 9.65 -45.28
C ILE A 115 21.83 10.76 -46.33
N ASP A 116 23.02 11.14 -46.80
CA ASP A 116 23.15 12.03 -47.95
C ASP A 116 22.44 11.35 -49.13
N THR A 117 21.33 11.98 -49.53
CA THR A 117 20.49 11.58 -50.67
C THR A 117 21.01 12.20 -51.94
#